data_AF-A0A1B9JVC2-F1
#
_entry.id   AF-A0A1B9JVC2-F1
#
_cell.length_a   1.000
_cell.length_b   1.000
_cell.length_c   1.000
_cell.angle_alpha   90.00
_cell.angle_beta   90.00
_cell.angle_gamma   90.00
#
_symmetry.space_group_name_H-M   'P 1'
#
loop_
_entity.id
_entity.type
_entity.pdbx_description
1 polymer ?
#
loop_
_entity_poly.entity_id
_entity_poly.type
_entity_poly.pdbx_seq_one_letter_code
_entity_poly.pdbx_strand_id
1 'polypeptide(L)'
;MNKIIQIVIVFIYIVTVPSFAQTVGTKEQAMAQQNNYWTMDYARSMLACANPSYGVKNVTMFNELIAQKDKGDPNALYIYAYLLRYYNNINHRVNLSYEQSQNVAFNIFWDLSEEDHPQSCNEIIQEDNQSILENKKISPETLLKKQLHCIDITLKNNLTDYSTYADILLFGLDKDEVANLLLPDSKKSPNEAKAIQLYENCAKVTGNRYCLARVTEAYYYGIGVAADKLKVTAWAKLAADRSVANDPFKTIQYAHELNNKLQLDRAITQSTAYKNYYTELKKLPMSIE
;
A
#
# COMPACT_ATOMS: atom_id res chain seq x y z
N MET A 1 80.94 9.19 -0.80
CA MET A 1 80.42 8.55 -2.04
C MET A 1 78.93 8.29 -1.82
N ASN A 2 78.05 9.23 -2.17
CA ASN A 2 77.39 9.42 -3.47
C ASN A 2 76.34 8.34 -3.83
N LYS A 3 75.06 8.77 -3.80
CA LYS A 3 73.91 8.54 -4.71
C LYS A 3 72.64 8.41 -3.85
N ILE A 4 71.89 9.49 -3.58
CA ILE A 4 70.90 10.16 -4.45
C ILE A 4 70.15 9.18 -5.36
N ILE A 5 68.94 8.80 -4.94
CA ILE A 5 67.84 8.45 -5.84
C ILE A 5 66.60 9.20 -5.34
N GLN A 6 66.22 10.23 -6.09
CA GLN A 6 64.90 10.85 -6.06
C GLN A 6 63.90 9.89 -6.69
N ILE A 7 62.77 9.62 -6.05
CA ILE A 7 61.54 9.21 -6.75
C ILE A 7 60.37 10.03 -6.22
N VAL A 8 59.67 10.59 -7.21
CA VAL A 8 58.58 11.54 -7.22
C VAL A 8 57.42 11.17 -6.30
N ILE A 9 57.00 12.15 -5.50
CA ILE A 9 55.74 12.17 -4.76
C ILE A 9 54.61 12.41 -5.77
N VAL A 10 53.68 11.46 -5.90
CA VAL A 10 52.38 11.69 -6.54
C VAL A 10 51.33 11.74 -5.43
N PHE A 11 50.89 12.95 -5.09
CA PHE A 11 49.69 13.14 -4.26
C PHE A 11 48.46 12.89 -5.14
N ILE A 12 47.82 11.73 -4.99
CA ILE A 12 46.44 11.53 -5.46
C ILE A 12 45.52 12.02 -4.34
N TYR A 13 44.92 13.19 -4.53
CA TYR A 13 43.76 13.61 -3.74
C TYR A 13 42.58 12.71 -4.12
N ILE A 14 42.29 11.71 -3.30
CA ILE A 14 40.98 11.05 -3.31
C ILE A 14 40.05 11.94 -2.48
N VAL A 15 39.25 12.74 -3.17
CA VAL A 15 38.05 13.33 -2.57
C VAL A 15 37.09 12.19 -2.30
N THR A 16 37.02 11.72 -1.05
CA THR A 16 35.95 10.84 -0.62
C THR A 16 34.67 11.68 -0.59
N VAL A 17 33.87 11.57 -1.65
CA VAL A 17 32.47 12.00 -1.64
C VAL A 17 31.74 11.03 -0.69
N PRO A 18 31.10 11.49 0.40
CA PRO A 18 30.25 10.60 1.17
C PRO A 18 29.05 10.24 0.30
N SER A 19 28.98 8.98 -0.17
CA SER A 19 27.79 8.43 -0.79
C SER A 19 26.69 8.34 0.25
N PHE A 20 25.85 9.38 0.29
CA PHE A 20 24.49 9.28 0.83
C PHE A 20 23.69 8.34 -0.06
N ALA A 21 23.77 7.05 0.23
CA ALA A 21 22.83 6.03 -0.22
C ALA A 21 22.36 5.27 1.02
N GLN A 22 21.59 5.94 1.86
CA GLN A 22 20.73 5.28 2.83
C GLN A 22 19.30 5.37 2.29
N THR A 23 18.87 4.32 1.60
CA THR A 23 17.48 4.16 1.19
C THR A 23 17.03 2.71 1.40
N VAL A 24 16.00 2.57 2.24
CA VAL A 24 14.97 1.49 2.24
C VAL A 24 15.34 0.07 2.73
N GLY A 25 16.61 -0.22 3.05
CA GLY A 25 17.03 -1.61 3.36
C GLY A 25 16.58 -2.30 4.66
N THR A 26 15.80 -1.71 5.57
CA THR A 26 15.62 -2.30 6.93
C THR A 26 14.25 -2.92 7.23
N LYS A 27 13.25 -2.81 6.34
CA LYS A 27 11.99 -3.59 6.45
C LYS A 27 11.91 -4.75 5.45
N GLU A 28 12.68 -4.71 4.37
CA GLU A 28 12.67 -5.73 3.31
C GLU A 28 13.35 -7.05 3.74
N GLN A 29 14.26 -7.02 4.71
CA GLN A 29 14.99 -8.22 5.17
C GLN A 29 14.20 -9.15 6.10
N ALA A 30 13.08 -8.69 6.68
CA ALA A 30 12.29 -9.50 7.61
C ALA A 30 11.30 -10.46 6.90
N MET A 31 10.98 -10.22 5.63
CA MET A 31 9.99 -11.00 4.86
C MET A 31 10.58 -12.26 4.20
N ALA A 32 11.90 -12.42 4.19
CA ALA A 32 12.59 -13.47 3.44
C ALA A 32 12.58 -14.86 4.11
N GLN A 33 12.06 -15.01 5.33
CA GLN A 33 12.34 -16.21 6.14
C GLN A 33 11.21 -17.24 6.27
N GLN A 34 10.07 -17.12 5.57
CA GLN A 34 9.02 -18.14 5.74
C GLN A 34 8.33 -18.76 4.52
N ASN A 35 8.59 -18.32 3.28
CA ASN A 35 8.20 -19.07 2.08
C ASN A 35 9.15 -18.74 0.91
N ASN A 36 9.96 -19.71 0.49
CA ASN A 36 11.13 -19.56 -0.39
C ASN A 36 10.86 -19.19 -1.86
N TYR A 37 9.71 -18.61 -2.20
CA TYR A 37 9.35 -18.34 -3.60
C TYR A 37 8.80 -16.94 -3.84
N TRP A 38 8.94 -15.97 -2.94
CA TRP A 38 8.25 -14.67 -3.09
C TRP A 38 9.13 -13.47 -2.76
N THR A 39 10.43 -13.50 -3.09
CA THR A 39 11.26 -12.33 -2.81
C THR A 39 10.95 -11.23 -3.83
N MET A 40 10.56 -10.05 -3.33
CA MET A 40 10.40 -8.85 -4.15
C MET A 40 11.65 -8.56 -4.99
N ASP A 41 12.83 -8.96 -4.52
CA ASP A 41 14.08 -8.81 -5.24
C ASP A 41 14.15 -9.69 -6.51
N TYR A 42 13.67 -10.94 -6.44
CA TYR A 42 13.60 -11.82 -7.61
C TYR A 42 12.62 -11.26 -8.65
N ALA A 43 11.41 -10.88 -8.21
CA ALA A 43 10.40 -10.26 -9.06
C ALA A 43 10.89 -8.93 -9.69
N ARG A 44 11.53 -8.06 -8.90
CA ARG A 44 12.15 -6.80 -9.39
C ARG A 44 13.27 -7.05 -10.39
N SER A 45 14.08 -8.09 -10.19
CA SER A 45 15.15 -8.43 -11.13
C SER A 45 14.59 -8.78 -12.51
N MET A 46 13.43 -9.46 -12.57
CA MET A 46 12.77 -9.80 -13.83
C MET A 46 12.13 -8.58 -14.50
N LEU A 47 11.57 -7.64 -13.72
CA LEU A 47 11.05 -6.36 -14.24
C LEU A 47 12.12 -5.54 -14.99
N ALA A 48 13.40 -5.76 -14.71
CA ALA A 48 14.49 -5.12 -15.43
C ALA A 48 14.59 -5.53 -16.91
N CYS A 49 13.75 -6.46 -17.41
CA CYS A 49 13.64 -6.72 -18.84
C CYS A 49 12.85 -5.65 -19.62
N ALA A 50 12.09 -4.78 -18.93
CA ALA A 50 11.14 -3.87 -19.57
C ALA A 50 11.28 -2.40 -19.12
N ASN A 51 10.66 -1.51 -19.88
CA ASN A 51 10.46 -0.09 -19.60
C ASN A 51 8.98 0.27 -19.84
N PRO A 52 8.30 0.97 -18.91
CA PRO A 52 6.87 1.25 -19.03
C PRO A 52 6.48 1.95 -20.34
N SER A 53 7.34 2.83 -20.86
CA SER A 53 7.03 3.68 -22.02
C SER A 53 7.15 2.96 -23.37
N TYR A 54 8.12 2.06 -23.53
CA TYR A 54 8.43 1.44 -24.83
C TYR A 54 8.50 -0.10 -24.83
N GLY A 55 8.18 -0.76 -23.71
CA GLY A 55 8.05 -2.21 -23.63
C GLY A 55 9.36 -2.92 -23.31
N VAL A 56 9.67 -4.00 -24.04
CA VAL A 56 10.87 -4.81 -23.78
C VAL A 56 12.15 -4.01 -24.07
N LYS A 57 12.99 -3.79 -23.05
CA LYS A 57 14.31 -3.13 -23.19
C LYS A 57 15.46 -4.13 -23.26
N ASN A 58 15.31 -5.31 -22.65
CA ASN A 58 16.30 -6.39 -22.70
C ASN A 58 15.63 -7.68 -23.14
N VAL A 59 15.84 -8.04 -24.42
CA VAL A 59 15.21 -9.21 -25.06
C VAL A 59 15.68 -10.52 -24.42
N THR A 60 16.96 -10.63 -24.04
CA THR A 60 17.49 -11.85 -23.43
C THR A 60 16.79 -12.12 -22.10
N MET A 61 16.70 -11.10 -21.23
CA MET A 61 16.00 -11.23 -19.94
C MET A 61 14.50 -11.47 -20.12
N PHE A 62 13.88 -10.88 -21.15
CA PHE A 62 12.47 -11.14 -21.44
C PHE A 62 12.25 -12.60 -21.88
N ASN A 63 13.12 -13.15 -22.72
CA ASN A 63 13.04 -14.56 -23.11
C ASN A 63 13.29 -15.50 -21.91
N GLU A 64 14.18 -15.13 -20.99
CA GLU A 64 14.37 -15.86 -19.72
C GLU A 64 13.11 -15.82 -18.87
N LEU A 65 12.46 -14.66 -18.73
CA LEU A 65 11.16 -14.53 -18.07
C LEU A 65 10.12 -15.46 -18.70
N ILE A 66 10.00 -15.48 -20.03
CA ILE A 66 9.08 -16.40 -20.73
C ILE A 66 9.41 -17.85 -20.42
N ALA A 67 10.69 -18.24 -20.44
CA ALA A 67 11.09 -19.61 -20.13
C ALA A 67 10.79 -20.03 -18.68
N GLN A 68 10.85 -19.11 -17.71
CA GLN A 68 10.46 -19.39 -16.32
C GLN A 68 8.93 -19.44 -16.18
N LYS A 69 8.21 -18.54 -16.84
CA LYS A 69 6.75 -18.55 -16.92
C LYS A 69 6.25 -19.88 -17.49
N ASP A 70 6.88 -20.40 -18.55
CA ASP A 70 6.51 -21.68 -19.17
C ASP A 70 6.79 -22.90 -18.27
N LYS A 71 7.65 -22.75 -17.26
CA LYS A 71 7.87 -23.76 -16.21
C LYS A 71 6.86 -23.65 -15.06
N GLY A 72 5.97 -22.66 -15.08
CA GLY A 72 5.03 -22.39 -14.01
C GLY A 72 5.65 -21.68 -12.81
N ASP A 73 6.78 -20.97 -12.97
CA ASP A 73 7.31 -20.14 -11.88
C ASP A 73 6.29 -19.02 -11.57
N PRO A 74 5.79 -18.94 -10.33
CA PRO A 74 4.68 -18.05 -10.02
C PRO A 74 5.08 -16.56 -10.00
N ASN A 75 6.34 -16.21 -9.70
CA ASN A 75 6.80 -14.83 -9.86
C ASN A 75 6.98 -14.48 -11.33
N ALA A 76 7.48 -15.40 -12.15
CA ALA A 76 7.60 -15.18 -13.58
C ALA A 76 6.22 -15.02 -14.23
N LEU A 77 5.22 -15.80 -13.79
CA LEU A 77 3.81 -15.62 -14.15
C LEU A 77 3.30 -14.25 -13.73
N TYR A 78 3.49 -13.84 -12.47
CA TYR A 78 3.08 -12.52 -11.98
C TYR A 78 3.73 -11.40 -12.80
N ILE A 79 5.06 -11.43 -12.99
CA ILE A 79 5.78 -10.40 -13.73
C ILE A 79 5.32 -10.38 -15.19
N TYR A 80 5.11 -11.52 -15.82
CA TYR A 80 4.58 -11.58 -17.17
C TYR A 80 3.19 -10.93 -17.26
N ALA A 81 2.27 -11.27 -16.36
CA ALA A 81 0.95 -10.65 -16.30
C ALA A 81 1.03 -9.14 -16.03
N TYR A 82 1.92 -8.72 -15.13
CA TYR A 82 2.18 -7.31 -14.80
C TYR A 82 2.67 -6.52 -16.02
N LEU A 83 3.60 -7.09 -16.79
CA LEU A 83 4.09 -6.48 -18.03
C LEU A 83 2.98 -6.41 -19.09
N LEU A 84 2.16 -7.46 -19.26
CA LEU A 84 1.04 -7.43 -20.19
C LEU A 84 0.01 -6.36 -19.86
N ARG A 85 -0.19 -6.10 -18.56
CA ARG A 85 -1.17 -5.13 -18.07
C ARG A 85 -0.69 -3.70 -18.18
N TYR A 86 0.53 -3.42 -17.71
CA TYR A 86 1.00 -2.06 -17.44
C TYR A 86 2.07 -1.53 -18.40
N TYR A 87 2.67 -2.38 -19.25
CA TYR A 87 3.77 -1.96 -20.11
C TYR A 87 3.34 -1.93 -21.57
N ASN A 88 3.61 -0.79 -22.22
CA ASN A 88 3.29 -0.60 -23.63
C ASN A 88 4.03 -1.60 -24.52
N ASN A 89 3.39 -1.98 -25.63
CA ASN A 89 3.97 -2.83 -26.68
C ASN A 89 4.39 -4.25 -26.29
N ILE A 90 4.20 -4.69 -25.04
CA ILE A 90 4.47 -6.08 -24.64
C ILE A 90 3.55 -7.03 -25.39
N ASN A 91 2.27 -6.69 -25.51
CA ASN A 91 1.26 -7.44 -26.26
C ASN A 91 1.69 -7.75 -27.71
N HIS A 92 2.25 -6.76 -28.43
CA HIS A 92 2.76 -6.97 -29.78
C HIS A 92 3.90 -8.00 -29.83
N ARG A 93 4.78 -7.98 -28.82
CA ARG A 93 5.92 -8.90 -28.75
C ARG A 93 5.50 -10.35 -28.54
N VAL A 94 4.38 -10.57 -27.86
CA VAL A 94 3.82 -11.90 -27.61
C VAL A 94 2.65 -12.25 -28.54
N ASN A 95 2.47 -11.47 -29.62
CA ASN A 95 1.43 -11.68 -30.63
C ASN A 95 0.01 -11.75 -30.05
N LEU A 96 -0.30 -10.88 -29.09
CA LEU A 96 -1.62 -10.70 -28.50
C LEU A 96 -2.18 -9.33 -28.88
N SER A 97 -3.50 -9.24 -29.09
CA SER A 97 -4.20 -7.96 -29.04
C SER A 97 -4.13 -7.37 -27.63
N TYR A 98 -4.43 -6.08 -27.50
CA TYR A 98 -4.51 -5.44 -26.18
C TYR A 98 -5.56 -6.11 -25.28
N GLU A 99 -6.75 -6.38 -25.82
CA GLU A 99 -7.82 -7.06 -25.08
C GLU A 99 -7.40 -8.47 -24.64
N GLN A 100 -6.74 -9.22 -25.52
CA GLN A 100 -6.19 -10.53 -25.19
C GLN A 100 -5.14 -10.44 -24.08
N SER A 101 -4.28 -9.41 -24.09
CA SER A 101 -3.26 -9.25 -23.05
C SER A 101 -3.86 -8.93 -21.70
N GLN A 102 -4.89 -8.08 -21.64
CA GLN A 102 -5.61 -7.78 -20.40
C GLN A 102 -6.30 -9.03 -19.84
N ASN A 103 -6.97 -9.80 -20.68
CA ASN A 103 -7.64 -11.04 -20.27
C ASN A 103 -6.64 -12.11 -19.79
N VAL A 104 -5.48 -12.24 -20.44
CA VAL A 104 -4.41 -13.15 -20.00
C VAL A 104 -3.84 -12.70 -18.66
N ALA A 105 -3.54 -11.41 -18.50
CA ALA A 105 -3.02 -10.87 -17.26
C ALA A 105 -3.98 -11.08 -16.08
N PHE A 106 -5.26 -10.74 -16.27
CA PHE A 106 -6.30 -10.92 -15.26
C PHE A 106 -6.42 -12.39 -14.81
N ASN A 107 -6.44 -13.33 -15.76
CA ASN A 107 -6.54 -14.75 -15.41
C ASN A 107 -5.32 -15.23 -14.62
N ILE A 108 -4.12 -14.81 -14.99
CA ILE A 108 -2.90 -15.16 -14.24
C ILE A 108 -2.95 -14.58 -12.82
N PHE A 109 -3.34 -13.32 -12.64
CA PHE A 109 -3.48 -12.74 -11.29
C PHE A 109 -4.53 -13.49 -10.47
N TRP A 110 -5.66 -13.86 -11.09
CA TRP A 110 -6.69 -14.63 -10.42
C TRP A 110 -6.15 -15.98 -9.95
N ASP A 111 -5.55 -16.76 -10.84
CA ASP A 111 -5.08 -18.11 -10.53
C ASP A 111 -3.98 -18.06 -9.46
N LEU A 112 -3.01 -17.15 -9.58
CA LEU A 112 -1.98 -16.95 -8.56
C LEU A 112 -2.56 -16.49 -7.21
N SER A 113 -3.66 -15.73 -7.21
CA SER A 113 -4.35 -15.34 -5.97
C SER A 113 -5.08 -16.52 -5.30
N GLU A 114 -5.42 -17.59 -6.03
CA GLU A 114 -5.90 -18.85 -5.43
C GLU A 114 -4.77 -19.60 -4.72
N GLU A 115 -3.52 -19.33 -5.09
CA GLU A 115 -2.31 -19.88 -4.49
C GLU A 115 -1.68 -18.94 -3.44
N ASP A 116 -2.46 -17.98 -2.93
CA ASP A 116 -2.02 -17.01 -1.92
C ASP A 116 -0.83 -16.13 -2.35
N HIS A 117 -0.62 -15.93 -3.66
CA HIS A 117 0.41 -15.02 -4.15
C HIS A 117 0.07 -13.59 -3.73
N PRO A 118 0.89 -12.92 -2.89
CA PRO A 118 0.47 -11.70 -2.23
C PRO A 118 0.29 -10.52 -3.19
N GLN A 119 1.19 -10.36 -4.16
CA GLN A 119 1.09 -9.31 -5.17
C GLN A 119 -0.11 -9.53 -6.09
N SER A 120 -0.35 -10.76 -6.57
CA SER A 120 -1.56 -11.07 -7.34
C SER A 120 -2.84 -10.83 -6.54
N CYS A 121 -2.87 -11.16 -5.24
CA CYS A 121 -3.98 -10.79 -4.36
C CYS A 121 -4.18 -9.27 -4.28
N ASN A 122 -3.10 -8.49 -4.23
CA ASN A 122 -3.18 -7.05 -4.32
C ASN A 122 -3.77 -6.58 -5.67
N GLU A 123 -3.39 -7.19 -6.80
CA GLU A 123 -3.99 -6.89 -8.12
C GLU A 123 -5.49 -7.19 -8.13
N ILE A 124 -5.93 -8.33 -7.57
CA ILE A 124 -7.35 -8.70 -7.51
C ILE A 124 -8.18 -7.72 -6.65
N ILE A 125 -7.61 -7.21 -5.56
CA ILE A 125 -8.29 -6.18 -4.76
C ILE A 125 -8.36 -4.85 -5.54
N GLN A 126 -7.40 -4.58 -6.42
CA GLN A 126 -7.36 -3.35 -7.19
C GLN A 126 -8.23 -3.38 -8.46
N GLU A 127 -8.56 -4.57 -8.96
CA GLU A 127 -9.41 -4.80 -10.12
C GLU A 127 -10.84 -4.26 -9.92
N ASP A 128 -11.46 -3.82 -11.02
CA ASP A 128 -12.86 -3.38 -11.07
C ASP A 128 -13.80 -4.57 -10.84
N ASN A 129 -14.77 -4.45 -9.91
CA ASN A 129 -15.58 -5.60 -9.52
C ASN A 129 -16.48 -6.07 -10.65
N GLN A 130 -17.04 -5.13 -11.43
CA GLN A 130 -17.89 -5.46 -12.57
C GLN A 130 -17.12 -6.34 -13.57
N SER A 131 -15.89 -5.96 -13.87
CA SER A 131 -14.98 -6.72 -14.73
C SER A 131 -14.71 -8.13 -14.19
N ILE A 132 -14.50 -8.28 -12.89
CA ILE A 132 -14.30 -9.60 -12.26
C ILE A 132 -15.56 -10.45 -12.37
N LEU A 133 -16.72 -9.89 -12.02
CA LEU A 133 -18.01 -10.58 -12.02
C LEU A 133 -18.38 -11.06 -13.43
N GLU A 134 -18.16 -10.23 -14.45
CA GLU A 134 -18.41 -10.56 -15.85
C GLU A 134 -17.45 -11.66 -16.35
N ASN A 135 -16.16 -11.55 -16.04
CA ASN A 135 -15.15 -12.52 -16.50
C ASN A 135 -15.26 -13.87 -15.80
N LYS A 136 -15.39 -13.88 -14.47
CA LYS A 136 -15.40 -15.12 -13.67
C LYS A 136 -16.79 -15.69 -13.46
N LYS A 137 -17.85 -14.93 -13.76
CA LYS A 137 -19.26 -15.35 -13.62
C LYS A 137 -19.60 -15.85 -12.22
N ILE A 138 -19.07 -15.16 -11.21
CA ILE A 138 -19.27 -15.47 -9.79
C ILE A 138 -20.29 -14.52 -9.16
N SER A 139 -20.80 -14.88 -7.98
CA SER A 139 -21.68 -13.99 -7.21
C SER A 139 -20.88 -12.89 -6.49
N PRO A 140 -21.51 -11.74 -6.19
CA PRO A 140 -20.89 -10.70 -5.36
C PRO A 140 -20.42 -11.22 -3.99
N GLU A 141 -21.17 -12.12 -3.36
CA GLU A 141 -20.77 -12.74 -2.09
C GLU A 141 -19.48 -13.56 -2.23
N THR A 142 -19.32 -14.28 -3.34
CA THR A 142 -18.10 -15.06 -3.63
C THR A 142 -16.91 -14.14 -3.86
N LEU A 143 -17.12 -13.04 -4.60
CA LEU A 143 -16.09 -12.02 -4.81
C LEU A 143 -15.66 -11.38 -3.49
N LEU A 144 -16.61 -10.97 -2.63
CA LEU A 144 -16.30 -10.39 -1.33
C LEU A 144 -15.46 -11.35 -0.47
N LYS A 145 -15.81 -12.64 -0.41
CA LYS A 145 -15.01 -13.65 0.30
C LYS A 145 -13.59 -13.76 -0.25
N LYS A 146 -13.44 -13.75 -1.58
CA LYS A 146 -12.14 -13.77 -2.25
C LYS A 146 -11.30 -12.54 -1.92
N GLN A 147 -11.90 -11.34 -1.96
CA GLN A 147 -11.24 -10.09 -1.62
C GLN A 147 -10.83 -10.06 -0.14
N LEU A 148 -11.70 -10.50 0.78
CA LEU A 148 -11.37 -10.60 2.21
C LEU A 148 -10.21 -11.57 2.48
N HIS A 149 -10.17 -12.70 1.77
CA HIS A 149 -9.05 -13.63 1.82
C HIS A 149 -7.76 -12.98 1.32
N CYS A 150 -7.82 -12.34 0.15
CA CYS A 150 -6.66 -11.64 -0.40
C CYS A 150 -6.18 -10.49 0.48
N ILE A 151 -7.07 -9.76 1.15
CA ILE A 151 -6.70 -8.74 2.14
C ILE A 151 -5.89 -9.36 3.27
N ASP A 152 -6.28 -10.55 3.76
CA ASP A 152 -5.51 -11.22 4.83
C ASP A 152 -4.09 -11.58 4.37
N ILE A 153 -3.96 -12.09 3.14
CA ILE A 153 -2.67 -12.41 2.52
C ILE A 153 -1.82 -11.14 2.31
N THR A 154 -2.38 -10.06 1.76
CA THR A 154 -1.63 -8.82 1.51
C THR A 154 -1.14 -8.18 2.81
N LEU A 155 -1.97 -8.20 3.87
CA LEU A 155 -1.61 -7.68 5.18
C LEU A 155 -0.49 -8.50 5.84
N LYS A 156 -0.55 -9.83 5.79
CA LYS A 156 0.53 -10.71 6.28
C LYS A 156 1.88 -10.43 5.59
N ASN A 157 1.83 -9.96 4.34
CA ASN A 157 3.00 -9.67 3.52
C ASN A 157 3.33 -8.16 3.43
N ASN A 158 2.70 -7.32 4.26
CA ASN A 158 2.93 -5.87 4.34
C ASN A 158 2.75 -5.11 3.02
N LEU A 159 1.84 -5.56 2.14
CA LEU A 159 1.52 -4.84 0.91
C LEU A 159 0.61 -3.64 1.21
N THR A 160 0.94 -2.49 0.62
CA THR A 160 0.45 -1.17 1.02
C THR A 160 -0.80 -0.72 0.26
N ASP A 161 -1.97 -0.92 0.86
CA ASP A 161 -3.19 -0.11 0.62
C ASP A 161 -4.18 -0.21 1.80
N TYR A 162 -3.75 0.33 2.95
CA TYR A 162 -4.46 0.16 4.22
C TYR A 162 -5.85 0.80 4.25
N SER A 163 -6.06 1.92 3.54
CA SER A 163 -7.35 2.64 3.53
C SER A 163 -8.44 1.82 2.86
N THR A 164 -8.17 1.34 1.63
CA THR A 164 -9.15 0.54 0.88
C THR A 164 -9.46 -0.77 1.59
N TYR A 165 -8.47 -1.44 2.17
CA TYR A 165 -8.69 -2.68 2.92
C TYR A 165 -9.50 -2.44 4.21
N ALA A 166 -9.21 -1.34 4.91
CA ALA A 166 -9.94 -0.98 6.12
C ALA A 166 -11.41 -0.68 5.83
N ASP A 167 -11.71 0.03 4.74
CA ASP A 167 -13.09 0.30 4.33
C ASP A 167 -13.84 -0.98 3.95
N ILE A 168 -13.25 -1.87 3.12
CA ILE A 168 -13.86 -3.16 2.74
C ILE A 168 -14.20 -3.97 4.00
N LEU A 169 -13.29 -4.04 4.97
CA LEU A 169 -13.53 -4.74 6.24
C LEU A 169 -14.60 -4.06 7.10
N LEU A 170 -14.58 -2.73 7.17
CA LEU A 170 -15.48 -1.97 8.02
C LEU A 170 -16.92 -1.97 7.52
N PHE A 171 -17.14 -2.01 6.22
CA PHE A 171 -18.49 -1.97 5.68
C PHE A 171 -18.98 -3.33 5.19
N GLY A 172 -18.08 -4.30 4.98
CA GLY A 172 -18.42 -5.57 4.33
C GLY A 172 -18.95 -5.34 2.91
N LEU A 173 -18.54 -4.22 2.30
CA LEU A 173 -18.92 -3.78 0.97
C LEU A 173 -17.79 -4.07 0.00
N ASP A 174 -18.13 -4.13 -1.28
CA ASP A 174 -17.12 -4.24 -2.33
C ASP A 174 -16.37 -2.91 -2.54
N LYS A 175 -15.26 -2.95 -3.28
CA LYS A 175 -14.41 -1.77 -3.52
C LYS A 175 -15.14 -0.59 -4.16
N ASP A 176 -16.07 -0.83 -5.08
CA ASP A 176 -16.74 0.22 -5.86
C ASP A 176 -17.81 0.90 -5.01
N GLU A 177 -18.47 0.13 -4.15
CA GLU A 177 -19.35 0.66 -3.11
C GLU A 177 -18.55 1.48 -2.08
N VAL A 178 -17.40 0.98 -1.64
CA VAL A 178 -16.49 1.64 -0.70
C VAL A 178 -15.98 2.98 -1.23
N ALA A 179 -15.55 3.04 -2.49
CA ALA A 179 -14.94 4.24 -3.09
C ALA A 179 -15.88 5.46 -3.07
N ASN A 180 -17.20 5.23 -2.97
CA ASN A 180 -18.22 6.26 -2.97
C ASN A 180 -18.73 6.62 -1.55
N LEU A 181 -18.19 6.00 -0.49
CA LEU A 181 -18.64 6.24 0.88
C LEU A 181 -18.01 7.50 1.46
N LEU A 182 -18.86 8.49 1.72
CA LEU A 182 -18.53 9.72 2.43
C LEU A 182 -19.28 9.77 3.77
N LEU A 183 -19.20 8.74 4.61
CA LEU A 183 -20.16 8.59 5.71
C LEU A 183 -19.57 8.77 7.12
N PRO A 184 -20.17 9.69 7.93
CA PRO A 184 -20.09 9.78 9.39
C PRO A 184 -20.98 8.77 10.15
N ASP A 185 -21.80 7.99 9.44
CA ASP A 185 -22.83 7.09 10.00
C ASP A 185 -22.61 5.65 9.50
N SER A 186 -21.42 5.09 9.77
CA SER A 186 -21.10 3.72 9.34
C SER A 186 -21.97 2.68 10.06
N LYS A 187 -22.58 1.78 9.28
CA LYS A 187 -23.27 0.60 9.79
C LYS A 187 -22.24 -0.33 10.46
N LYS A 188 -22.61 -0.91 11.61
CA LYS A 188 -21.72 -1.79 12.36
C LYS A 188 -21.35 -3.05 11.56
N SER A 189 -20.07 -3.42 11.57
CA SER A 189 -19.53 -4.63 10.93
C SER A 189 -18.95 -5.57 11.98
N PRO A 190 -19.00 -6.90 11.78
CA PRO A 190 -18.33 -7.85 12.66
C PRO A 190 -16.79 -7.66 12.69
N ASN A 191 -16.21 -6.91 11.75
CA ASN A 191 -14.76 -6.74 11.61
C ASN A 191 -14.25 -5.34 12.03
N GLU A 192 -15.06 -4.53 12.72
CA GLU A 192 -14.71 -3.14 13.10
C GLU A 192 -13.33 -3.03 13.77
N ALA A 193 -13.02 -3.89 14.73
CA ALA A 193 -11.74 -3.82 15.45
C ALA A 193 -10.53 -4.01 14.51
N LYS A 194 -10.64 -4.92 13.52
CA LYS A 194 -9.59 -5.15 12.52
C LYS A 194 -9.48 -3.94 11.59
N ALA A 195 -10.60 -3.37 11.15
CA ALA A 195 -10.60 -2.18 10.31
C ALA A 195 -9.97 -0.96 11.01
N ILE A 196 -10.29 -0.72 12.29
CA ILE A 196 -9.70 0.41 13.03
C ILE A 196 -8.20 0.23 13.24
N GLN A 197 -7.73 -0.99 13.51
CA GLN A 197 -6.30 -1.27 13.58
C GLN A 197 -5.59 -0.95 12.25
N LEU A 198 -6.23 -1.22 11.12
CA LEU A 198 -5.69 -0.87 9.81
C LEU A 198 -5.66 0.63 9.55
N TYR A 199 -6.69 1.40 9.91
CA TYR A 199 -6.61 2.86 9.81
C TYR A 199 -5.55 3.45 10.74
N GLU A 200 -5.39 2.92 11.95
CA GLU A 200 -4.30 3.36 12.83
C GLU A 200 -2.93 3.07 12.21
N ASN A 201 -2.74 1.89 11.61
CA ASN A 201 -1.50 1.55 10.91
C ASN A 201 -1.29 2.40 9.67
N CYS A 202 -2.34 2.64 8.88
CA CYS A 202 -2.32 3.58 7.77
C CYS A 202 -1.81 4.95 8.23
N ALA A 203 -2.45 5.53 9.25
CA ALA A 203 -2.05 6.82 9.80
C ALA A 203 -0.60 6.81 10.31
N LYS A 204 -0.17 5.74 10.98
CA LYS A 204 1.19 5.61 11.52
C LYS A 204 2.26 5.48 10.43
N VAL A 205 1.95 4.80 9.33
CA VAL A 205 2.89 4.48 8.25
C VAL A 205 2.93 5.58 7.18
N THR A 206 1.78 6.14 6.82
CA THR A 206 1.63 7.05 5.68
C THR A 206 1.29 8.48 6.08
N GLY A 207 0.72 8.69 7.27
CA GLY A 207 0.24 10.01 7.68
C GLY A 207 -1.02 10.46 6.95
N ASN A 208 -1.68 9.56 6.22
CA ASN A 208 -2.83 9.86 5.37
C ASN A 208 -3.97 10.47 6.20
N ARG A 209 -4.43 11.66 5.78
CA ARG A 209 -5.47 12.45 6.45
C ARG A 209 -6.83 11.75 6.53
N TYR A 210 -7.17 10.91 5.55
CA TYR A 210 -8.39 10.11 5.59
C TYR A 210 -8.32 9.09 6.73
N CYS A 211 -7.21 8.37 6.84
CA CYS A 211 -6.99 7.42 7.94
C CYS A 211 -7.01 8.10 9.31
N LEU A 212 -6.40 9.28 9.44
CA LEU A 212 -6.48 10.09 10.68
C LEU A 212 -7.94 10.42 11.06
N ALA A 213 -8.74 10.81 10.09
CA ALA A 213 -10.14 11.15 10.29
C ALA A 213 -10.98 9.92 10.68
N ARG A 214 -10.75 8.76 10.06
CA ARG A 214 -11.44 7.50 10.40
C ARG A 214 -11.10 7.00 11.80
N VAL A 215 -9.85 7.12 12.23
CA VAL A 215 -9.47 6.80 13.63
C VAL A 215 -10.15 7.77 14.61
N THR A 216 -10.29 9.05 14.25
CA THR A 216 -11.00 10.05 15.07
C THR A 216 -12.45 9.65 15.29
N GLU A 217 -13.16 9.30 14.22
CA GLU A 217 -14.54 8.86 14.24
C GLU A 217 -14.73 7.59 15.09
N ALA A 218 -13.81 6.63 14.95
CA ALA A 218 -13.85 5.39 15.71
C ALA A 218 -13.77 5.61 17.22
N TYR A 219 -12.86 6.48 17.70
CA TYR A 219 -12.77 6.84 19.11
C TYR A 219 -13.94 7.72 19.58
N TYR A 220 -14.64 8.41 18.67
CA TYR A 220 -15.79 9.24 19.04
C TYR A 220 -17.04 8.39 19.29
N TYR A 221 -17.34 7.48 18.37
CA TYR A 221 -18.52 6.63 18.43
C TYR A 221 -18.29 5.29 19.15
N GLY A 222 -17.03 4.93 19.40
CA GLY A 222 -16.67 3.61 19.94
C GLY A 222 -16.89 2.48 18.93
N ILE A 223 -16.52 2.71 17.66
CA ILE A 223 -16.64 1.72 16.59
C ILE A 223 -15.38 0.86 16.63
N GLY A 224 -15.49 -0.45 16.88
CA GLY A 224 -14.35 -1.36 17.00
C GLY A 224 -13.35 -1.09 18.14
N VAL A 225 -13.49 0.01 18.86
CA VAL A 225 -12.66 0.45 19.99
C VAL A 225 -13.54 1.11 21.05
N ALA A 226 -13.05 1.23 22.29
CA ALA A 226 -13.76 2.01 23.30
C ALA A 226 -13.74 3.50 22.93
N ALA A 227 -14.86 4.19 23.13
CA ALA A 227 -14.91 5.63 22.95
C ALA A 227 -13.95 6.34 23.93
N ASP A 228 -13.15 7.27 23.44
CA ASP A 228 -12.09 7.94 24.21
C ASP A 228 -11.97 9.40 23.80
N LYS A 229 -12.59 10.28 24.58
CA LYS A 229 -12.64 11.72 24.30
C LYS A 229 -11.26 12.36 24.21
N LEU A 230 -10.26 11.90 24.99
CA LEU A 230 -8.90 12.44 24.94
C LEU A 230 -8.24 12.09 23.60
N LYS A 231 -8.38 10.83 23.18
CA LYS A 231 -7.87 10.39 21.87
C LYS A 231 -8.59 11.08 20.73
N VAL A 232 -9.93 11.24 20.78
CA VAL A 232 -10.66 12.00 19.76
C VAL A 232 -10.09 13.41 19.63
N THR A 233 -9.92 14.15 20.73
CA THR A 233 -9.38 15.51 20.68
C THR A 233 -8.00 15.55 20.01
N ALA A 234 -7.13 14.58 20.31
CA ALA A 234 -5.77 14.55 19.76
C ALA A 234 -5.71 14.12 18.29
N TRP A 235 -6.46 13.08 17.90
CA TRP A 235 -6.53 12.62 16.51
C TRP A 235 -7.27 13.62 15.62
N ALA A 236 -8.39 14.19 16.08
CA ALA A 236 -9.13 15.23 15.37
C ALA A 236 -8.25 16.45 15.09
N LYS A 237 -7.47 16.88 16.10
CA LYS A 237 -6.50 17.95 15.94
C LYS A 237 -5.47 17.62 14.88
N LEU A 238 -4.88 16.43 14.94
CA LEU A 238 -3.86 16.03 13.99
C LEU A 238 -4.42 15.96 12.56
N ALA A 239 -5.63 15.43 12.38
CA ALA A 239 -6.32 15.40 11.10
C ALA A 239 -6.55 16.83 10.57
N ALA A 240 -7.07 17.72 11.42
CA ALA A 240 -7.32 19.11 11.07
C ALA A 240 -6.04 19.89 10.72
N ASP A 241 -4.94 19.64 11.44
CA ASP A 241 -3.64 20.28 11.16
C ASP A 241 -3.02 19.80 9.83
N ARG A 242 -3.48 18.67 9.28
CA ARG A 242 -2.94 18.01 8.07
C ARG A 242 -3.91 17.99 6.91
N SER A 243 -4.97 18.79 6.97
CA SER A 243 -6.00 18.86 5.95
C SER A 243 -6.62 20.25 5.89
N VAL A 244 -7.44 20.49 4.87
CA VAL A 244 -8.23 21.72 4.76
C VAL A 244 -9.64 21.48 5.26
N ALA A 245 -10.29 22.49 5.85
CA ALA A 245 -11.63 22.34 6.40
C ALA A 245 -12.70 21.99 5.35
N ASN A 246 -12.51 22.43 4.10
CA ASN A 246 -13.39 22.12 2.96
C ASN A 246 -12.84 20.96 2.11
N ASP A 247 -12.35 19.91 2.76
CA ASP A 247 -11.85 18.70 2.09
C ASP A 247 -13.02 17.94 1.42
N PRO A 248 -12.85 17.36 0.22
CA PRO A 248 -13.93 16.59 -0.43
C PRO A 248 -14.45 15.42 0.41
N PHE A 249 -13.64 14.86 1.33
CA PHE A 249 -14.09 13.79 2.22
C PHE A 249 -14.85 14.33 3.42
N LYS A 250 -16.15 14.00 3.52
CA LYS A 250 -17.00 14.38 4.66
C LYS A 250 -16.43 13.91 6.01
N THR A 251 -15.78 12.75 6.07
CA THR A 251 -15.12 12.26 7.29
C THR A 251 -14.01 13.22 7.77
N ILE A 252 -13.27 13.84 6.84
CA ILE A 252 -12.25 14.83 7.19
C ILE A 252 -12.89 16.13 7.68
N GLN A 253 -13.94 16.60 6.99
CA GLN A 253 -14.72 17.75 7.46
C GLN A 253 -15.28 17.51 8.87
N TYR A 254 -15.80 16.31 9.13
CA TYR A 254 -16.29 15.90 10.44
C TYR A 254 -15.19 15.91 11.51
N ALA A 255 -13.97 15.48 11.17
CA ALA A 255 -12.82 15.60 12.08
C ALA A 255 -12.49 17.07 12.41
N HIS A 256 -12.63 18.01 11.46
CA HIS A 256 -12.51 19.46 11.73
C HIS A 256 -13.59 19.95 12.69
N GLU A 257 -14.85 19.52 12.50
CA GLU A 257 -15.95 19.87 13.39
C GLU A 257 -15.70 19.37 14.82
N LEU A 258 -15.27 18.11 14.96
CA LEU A 258 -14.90 17.52 16.25
C LEU A 258 -13.73 18.26 16.90
N ASN A 259 -12.70 18.62 16.12
CA ASN A 259 -11.58 19.43 16.62
C ASN A 259 -12.08 20.78 17.15
N ASN A 260 -12.85 21.52 16.37
CA ASN A 260 -13.38 22.82 16.79
C ASN A 260 -14.23 22.72 18.06
N LYS A 261 -15.05 21.69 18.17
CA LYS A 261 -15.89 21.43 19.35
C LYS A 261 -15.07 21.05 20.59
N LEU A 262 -14.09 20.15 20.44
CA LEU A 262 -13.37 19.55 21.56
C LEU A 262 -12.15 20.35 22.02
N GLN A 263 -11.58 21.21 21.16
CA GLN A 263 -10.48 22.11 21.58
C GLN A 263 -10.91 23.13 22.63
N LEU A 264 -12.22 23.44 22.70
CA LEU A 264 -12.78 24.33 23.72
C LEU A 264 -12.81 23.68 25.12
N ASP A 265 -12.68 22.36 25.22
CA ASP A 265 -12.62 21.65 26.49
C ASP A 265 -11.22 21.79 27.13
N ARG A 266 -11.05 22.89 27.89
CA ARG A 266 -9.79 23.21 28.58
C ARG A 266 -9.34 22.13 29.56
N ALA A 267 -10.27 21.35 30.15
CA ALA A 267 -9.89 20.28 31.06
C ALA A 267 -9.09 19.19 30.32
N ILE A 268 -9.46 18.89 29.08
CA ILE A 268 -8.74 17.93 28.23
C ILE A 268 -7.48 18.56 27.66
N THR A 269 -7.59 19.71 26.99
CA THR A 269 -6.48 20.29 26.22
C THR A 269 -5.32 20.80 27.09
N GLN A 270 -5.58 21.14 28.35
CA GLN A 270 -4.53 21.54 29.30
C GLN A 270 -3.94 20.35 30.07
N SER A 271 -4.58 19.18 30.03
CA SER A 271 -4.11 17.98 30.74
C SER A 271 -2.74 17.51 30.24
N THR A 272 -1.93 16.99 31.17
CA THR A 272 -0.62 16.40 30.84
C THR A 272 -0.77 15.19 29.91
N ALA A 273 -1.80 14.37 30.12
CA ALA A 273 -2.07 13.19 29.31
C ALA A 273 -2.30 13.55 27.82
N TYR A 274 -3.13 14.56 27.55
CA TYR A 274 -3.36 15.03 26.18
C TYR A 274 -2.09 15.58 25.54
N LYS A 275 -1.37 16.47 26.26
CA LYS A 275 -0.14 17.09 25.74
C LYS A 275 0.92 16.03 25.38
N ASN A 276 1.10 15.03 26.22
CA ASN A 276 2.02 13.92 25.96
C ASN A 276 1.56 13.10 24.75
N TYR A 277 0.29 12.68 24.74
CA TYR A 277 -0.25 11.84 23.68
C TYR A 277 -0.23 12.53 22.30
N TYR A 278 -0.66 13.79 22.24
CA TYR A 278 -0.63 14.58 21.01
C TYR A 278 0.81 14.88 20.55
N THR A 279 1.77 15.01 21.47
CA THR A 279 3.20 15.13 21.12
C THR A 279 3.72 13.88 20.42
N GLU A 280 3.34 12.68 20.88
CA GLU A 280 3.67 11.43 20.20
C GLU A 280 2.98 11.32 18.84
N LEU A 281 1.70 11.68 18.76
CA LEU A 281 0.94 11.66 17.50
C LEU A 281 1.53 12.60 16.44
N LYS A 282 2.09 13.75 16.82
CA LYS A 282 2.75 14.65 15.86
C LYS A 282 3.99 14.04 15.20
N LYS A 283 4.59 12.97 15.77
CA LYS A 283 5.74 12.27 15.18
C LYS A 283 5.35 11.36 14.02
N LEU A 284 4.05 11.10 13.81
CA LEU A 284 3.59 10.35 12.64
C LEU A 284 4.02 11.08 11.35
N PRO A 285 4.29 10.36 10.25
CA PRO A 285 4.73 10.97 9.00
C PRO A 285 3.68 11.95 8.47
N MET A 286 4.09 12.91 7.65
CA MET A 286 3.17 13.74 6.86
C MET A 286 2.72 12.97 5.62
N SER A 287 1.47 13.16 5.19
CA SER A 287 0.96 12.51 3.97
C SER A 287 1.88 12.83 2.79
N ILE A 288 2.25 11.80 2.04
CA ILE A 288 2.86 11.98 0.71
C ILE A 288 1.68 12.22 -0.23
N GLU A 289 1.58 13.44 -0.77
CA GLU A 289 0.57 13.80 -1.79
C GLU A 289 0.88 13.15 -3.14
#